data_AF-R7C6S9-F1
#
_entry.id   AF-R7C6S9-F1
#
_cell.length_a   1.000
_cell.length_b   1.000
_cell.length_c   1.000
_cell.angle_alpha   90.00
_cell.angle_beta   90.00
_cell.angle_gamma   90.00
#
_symmetry.space_group_name_H-M   'P 1'
#
loop_
_entity.id
_entity.type
_entity.pdbx_description
1 polymer ?
#
loop_
_entity_poly.entity_id
_entity_poly.type
_entity_poly.pdbx_seq_one_letter_code
_entity_poly.pdbx_strand_id
1 'polypeptide(L)'
;MDIRQSYEKINISEQAKNQIKNDILAGEKTVRKENGSGAYKKYGKIAVAAALALVLIVPSGVMAAGKLYRYFTTSIQKDKYLVTAEMNQTKGKKMKYIKVSADFGESYHKTERNKEFQCYENREGGQRGKDFWYSLQYLEGKQKEILSTYDVKENETMKINGRCAVYCRYNPIVGSKYLKSKKTDYGQTLYIFVEDYGYLIEMAAQTGLSKKDFVHLAEKIQITKAESKAEAADYILYSKRSGGAWNVQQNLTADEKIDAKHYSTNGTAQVKNAVYEVKDVKVLDSANQLKKDAFIKKRASFLKHVNSDGKLKMYEREQIRYGNGITAPERSVIETKTVHPKLVYVTLAVKNSASVLKSGKFPVPSLQLVTKKGKQIFRKTYEDYGRPNYISKSFTDGMPCYLEEKLTGKSEWFVEGSKGTIQLHFAYLVDEDELDGMALNLNDWSKDCEYLDISQR
;
A
#
# COMPACT_ATOMS: atom_id res chain seq x y z
N MET A 1 5.19 -14.68 -32.53
CA MET A 1 6.06 -14.97 -31.37
C MET A 1 5.14 -15.37 -30.22
N ASP A 2 5.37 -16.55 -29.65
CA ASP A 2 4.37 -17.45 -29.05
C ASP A 2 3.86 -17.01 -27.65
N ILE A 3 2.53 -16.99 -27.50
CA ILE A 3 1.76 -16.68 -26.28
C ILE A 3 2.09 -17.63 -25.12
N ARG A 4 2.66 -18.81 -25.40
CA ARG A 4 3.04 -19.79 -24.36
C ARG A 4 4.25 -19.36 -23.51
N GLN A 5 5.08 -18.43 -23.97
CA GLN A 5 6.22 -17.92 -23.17
C GLN A 5 5.86 -16.73 -22.26
N SER A 6 4.64 -16.19 -22.36
CA SER A 6 4.20 -15.05 -21.54
C SER A 6 3.71 -15.46 -20.15
N TYR A 7 3.52 -16.77 -19.90
CA TYR A 7 3.00 -17.30 -18.64
C TYR A 7 4.08 -17.81 -17.66
N GLU A 8 5.33 -18.01 -18.11
CA GLU A 8 6.42 -18.45 -17.23
C GLU A 8 7.02 -17.31 -16.37
N LYS A 9 6.64 -16.05 -16.63
CA LYS A 9 7.18 -14.88 -15.92
C LYS A 9 6.29 -14.34 -14.79
N ILE A 10 5.15 -14.98 -14.53
CA ILE A 10 4.32 -14.66 -13.36
C ILE A 10 4.77 -15.56 -12.22
N ASN A 11 5.55 -15.00 -11.28
CA ASN A 11 6.00 -15.71 -10.10
C ASN A 11 4.86 -15.75 -9.06
N ILE A 12 3.87 -16.61 -9.31
CA ILE A 12 2.82 -17.00 -8.36
C ILE A 12 3.20 -18.33 -7.74
N SER A 13 2.94 -18.50 -6.42
CA SER A 13 3.24 -19.74 -5.71
C SER A 13 2.50 -20.93 -6.34
N GLU A 14 3.13 -22.10 -6.37
CA GLU A 14 2.49 -23.33 -6.86
C GLU A 14 1.19 -23.65 -6.11
N GLN A 15 1.07 -23.17 -4.87
CA GLN A 15 -0.17 -23.24 -4.10
C GLN A 15 -1.29 -22.37 -4.72
N ALA A 16 -0.99 -21.16 -5.18
CA ALA A 16 -1.95 -20.29 -5.88
C ALA A 16 -2.33 -20.85 -7.27
N LYS A 17 -1.39 -21.47 -7.99
CA LYS A 17 -1.69 -22.17 -9.25
C LYS A 17 -2.60 -23.37 -9.02
N ASN A 18 -2.33 -24.16 -7.98
CA ASN A 18 -3.16 -25.31 -7.62
C ASN A 18 -4.53 -24.90 -7.09
N GLN A 19 -4.65 -23.77 -6.40
CA GLN A 19 -5.93 -23.23 -5.94
C GLN A 19 -6.78 -22.76 -7.11
N ILE A 20 -6.22 -21.98 -8.04
CA ILE A 20 -6.90 -21.57 -9.28
C ILE A 20 -7.32 -22.79 -10.11
N LYS A 21 -6.45 -23.80 -10.22
CA LYS A 21 -6.75 -25.05 -10.94
C LYS A 21 -7.84 -25.86 -10.24
N ASN A 22 -7.82 -25.95 -8.91
CA ASN A 22 -8.83 -26.66 -8.13
C ASN A 22 -10.17 -25.93 -8.13
N ASP A 23 -10.18 -24.59 -8.15
CA ASP A 23 -11.40 -23.77 -8.24
C ASP A 23 -12.04 -23.87 -9.64
N ILE A 24 -11.22 -23.95 -10.70
CA ILE A 24 -11.68 -24.22 -12.08
C ILE A 24 -12.22 -25.65 -12.21
N LEU A 25 -11.52 -26.65 -11.66
CA LEU A 25 -11.94 -28.06 -11.73
C LEU A 25 -13.12 -28.39 -10.82
N ALA A 26 -13.27 -27.69 -9.68
CA ALA A 26 -14.46 -27.73 -8.84
C ALA A 26 -15.66 -27.09 -9.55
N GLY A 27 -15.43 -26.01 -10.30
CA GLY A 27 -16.43 -25.41 -11.19
C GLY A 27 -16.88 -26.33 -12.33
N GLU A 28 -15.97 -27.07 -12.97
CA GLU A 28 -16.29 -27.97 -14.08
C GLU A 28 -16.99 -29.29 -13.66
N LYS A 29 -16.72 -29.81 -12.46
CA LYS A 29 -17.37 -31.06 -11.98
C LYS A 29 -18.85 -30.88 -11.65
N THR A 30 -19.28 -29.67 -11.29
CA THR A 30 -20.71 -29.35 -11.11
C THR A 30 -21.47 -29.10 -12.41
N VAL A 31 -20.77 -28.83 -13.52
CA VAL A 31 -21.39 -28.48 -14.83
C VAL A 31 -21.71 -29.72 -15.69
N ARG A 32 -21.17 -30.90 -15.36
CA ARG A 32 -21.39 -32.12 -16.18
C ARG A 32 -22.62 -32.95 -15.83
N LYS A 33 -23.40 -32.60 -14.79
CA LYS A 33 -24.51 -33.48 -14.37
C LYS A 33 -25.89 -33.08 -14.84
N GLU A 34 -26.13 -31.84 -15.26
CA GLU A 34 -27.48 -31.44 -15.63
C GLU A 34 -27.43 -30.42 -16.77
N ASN A 35 -27.64 -30.89 -18.00
CA ASN A 35 -28.36 -30.18 -19.06
C ASN A 35 -28.53 -31.08 -20.30
N GLY A 36 -29.62 -31.84 -20.31
CA GLY A 36 -30.27 -32.29 -21.53
C GLY A 36 -31.36 -31.27 -21.92
N SER A 37 -31.22 -30.73 -23.13
CA SER A 37 -32.26 -30.14 -24.01
C SER A 37 -33.17 -28.99 -23.52
N GLY A 38 -33.14 -27.89 -24.30
CA GLY A 38 -34.36 -27.37 -24.94
C GLY A 38 -35.05 -26.11 -24.37
N ALA A 39 -34.91 -25.00 -25.10
CA ALA A 39 -35.89 -23.92 -25.35
C ALA A 39 -36.46 -23.06 -24.18
N TYR A 40 -36.10 -21.76 -24.24
CA TYR A 40 -36.81 -20.54 -23.81
C TYR A 40 -38.06 -20.64 -22.90
N LYS A 41 -37.92 -20.23 -21.62
CA LYS A 41 -38.68 -19.14 -20.97
C LYS A 41 -38.29 -18.94 -19.50
N LYS A 42 -38.36 -17.67 -19.07
CA LYS A 42 -38.39 -17.12 -17.70
C LYS A 42 -37.08 -17.07 -16.89
N TYR A 43 -36.67 -15.82 -16.69
CA TYR A 43 -35.82 -15.34 -15.60
C TYR A 43 -36.23 -15.89 -14.22
N GLY A 44 -35.21 -16.19 -13.41
CA GLY A 44 -35.27 -16.20 -11.95
C GLY A 44 -34.29 -17.21 -11.35
N LYS A 45 -33.45 -16.94 -10.35
CA LYS A 45 -33.11 -15.77 -9.54
C LYS A 45 -31.72 -16.08 -8.98
N ILE A 46 -30.73 -15.21 -9.13
CA ILE A 46 -29.62 -15.16 -8.16
C ILE A 46 -29.92 -13.98 -7.25
N ALA A 47 -30.06 -14.28 -5.96
CA ALA A 47 -30.53 -13.36 -4.95
C ALA A 47 -29.58 -12.16 -4.82
N VAL A 48 -30.13 -11.01 -5.16
CA VAL A 48 -29.62 -9.68 -4.93
C VAL A 48 -29.76 -9.37 -3.44
N ALA A 49 -28.65 -9.12 -2.75
CA ALA A 49 -28.64 -8.34 -1.53
C ALA A 49 -28.37 -6.88 -1.91
N ALA A 50 -29.45 -6.12 -2.07
CA ALA A 50 -29.56 -4.67 -2.23
C ALA A 50 -28.37 -3.91 -2.88
N ALA A 51 -28.21 -4.05 -4.20
CA ALA A 51 -27.46 -3.09 -5.00
C ALA A 51 -28.35 -1.86 -5.26
N LEU A 52 -28.05 -0.72 -4.65
CA LEU A 52 -28.53 0.57 -5.15
C LEU A 52 -27.78 0.87 -6.44
N ALA A 53 -28.26 0.32 -7.55
CA ALA A 53 -27.88 0.80 -8.88
C ALA A 53 -28.47 2.21 -9.03
N LEU A 54 -27.65 3.25 -8.80
CA LEU A 54 -27.96 4.60 -9.25
C LEU A 54 -27.84 4.63 -10.77
N VAL A 55 -28.85 4.11 -11.47
CA VAL A 55 -29.06 4.48 -12.86
C VAL A 55 -29.62 5.90 -12.81
N LEU A 56 -28.82 6.90 -13.14
CA LEU A 56 -29.34 8.23 -13.46
C LEU A 56 -30.21 8.11 -14.73
N ILE A 57 -31.46 7.67 -14.56
CA ILE A 57 -32.50 7.76 -15.58
C ILE A 57 -32.96 9.22 -15.56
N VAL A 58 -32.40 10.02 -16.45
CA VAL A 58 -32.95 11.34 -16.76
C VAL A 58 -34.39 11.15 -17.29
N PRO A 59 -35.37 11.93 -16.83
CA PRO A 59 -36.72 11.89 -17.39
C PRO A 59 -36.69 12.09 -18.90
N SER A 60 -37.40 11.21 -19.59
CA SER A 60 -37.59 11.11 -21.02
C SER A 60 -38.15 12.41 -21.64
N GLY A 61 -37.51 12.86 -22.71
CA GLY A 61 -38.06 13.88 -23.61
C GLY A 61 -37.24 14.12 -24.88
N VAL A 62 -35.90 14.00 -24.81
CA VAL A 62 -35.01 14.32 -25.97
C VAL A 62 -33.91 13.27 -26.23
N MET A 63 -33.80 12.21 -25.41
CA MET A 63 -32.59 11.35 -25.33
C MET A 63 -32.59 10.05 -26.16
N ALA A 64 -33.18 10.02 -27.36
CA ALA A 64 -32.87 8.95 -28.32
C ALA A 64 -31.56 9.26 -29.08
N ALA A 65 -31.33 10.54 -29.43
CA ALA A 65 -30.16 10.96 -30.21
C ALA A 65 -28.85 10.99 -29.41
N GLY A 66 -28.88 11.33 -28.11
CA GLY A 66 -27.67 11.49 -27.29
C GLY A 66 -26.87 10.20 -27.03
N LYS A 67 -27.54 9.03 -26.98
CA LYS A 67 -26.87 7.73 -26.78
C LYS A 67 -26.09 7.27 -28.02
N LEU A 68 -26.45 7.74 -29.22
CA LEU A 68 -25.82 7.37 -30.49
C LEU A 68 -24.45 8.05 -30.74
N TYR A 69 -24.13 9.14 -30.03
CA TYR A 69 -22.90 9.92 -30.25
C TYR A 69 -21.75 9.63 -29.29
N ARG A 70 -22.01 9.00 -28.14
CA ARG A 70 -21.00 8.69 -27.13
C ARG A 70 -20.02 7.62 -27.59
N TYR A 71 -18.75 7.77 -27.19
CA TYR A 71 -17.70 6.77 -27.39
C TYR A 71 -17.92 5.56 -26.48
N PHE A 72 -18.35 5.77 -25.24
CA PHE A 72 -18.76 4.71 -24.32
C PHE A 72 -19.92 5.15 -23.44
N THR A 73 -20.55 4.19 -22.78
CA THR A 73 -21.53 4.43 -21.71
C THR A 73 -20.99 3.86 -20.41
N THR A 74 -21.31 4.53 -19.31
CA THR A 74 -20.83 4.17 -17.97
C THR A 74 -21.98 3.72 -17.08
N SER A 75 -21.82 2.59 -16.39
CA SER A 75 -22.69 2.16 -15.31
C SER A 75 -21.88 2.02 -14.02
N ILE A 76 -22.37 2.59 -12.93
CA ILE A 76 -21.72 2.54 -11.62
C ILE A 76 -22.46 1.55 -10.73
N GLN A 77 -21.71 0.66 -10.09
CA GLN A 77 -22.24 -0.28 -9.11
C GLN A 77 -21.46 -0.14 -7.81
N LYS A 78 -22.17 -0.28 -6.69
CA LYS A 78 -21.59 -0.38 -5.36
C LYS A 78 -21.98 -1.72 -4.76
N ASP A 79 -20.99 -2.46 -4.30
CA ASP A 79 -21.19 -3.62 -3.44
C ASP A 79 -20.28 -3.48 -2.21
N LYS A 80 -20.91 -3.16 -1.07
CA LYS A 80 -20.20 -2.91 0.21
C LYS A 80 -19.05 -1.91 0.06
N TYR A 81 -17.81 -2.40 0.08
CA TYR A 81 -16.56 -1.62 0.00
C TYR A 81 -15.99 -1.53 -1.42
N LEU A 82 -16.63 -2.18 -2.40
CA LEU A 82 -16.25 -2.12 -3.80
C LEU A 82 -17.15 -1.14 -4.55
N VAL A 83 -16.53 -0.25 -5.32
CA VAL A 83 -17.19 0.54 -6.37
C VAL A 83 -16.63 0.10 -7.71
N THR A 84 -17.50 -0.26 -8.64
CA THR A 84 -17.13 -0.58 -10.01
C THR A 84 -17.77 0.40 -10.99
N ALA A 85 -17.01 0.81 -11.99
CA ALA A 85 -17.51 1.48 -13.17
C ALA A 85 -17.32 0.58 -14.38
N GLU A 86 -18.43 0.12 -14.94
CA GLU A 86 -18.46 -0.62 -16.19
C GLU A 86 -18.57 0.36 -17.36
N MET A 87 -17.55 0.38 -18.21
CA MET A 87 -17.46 1.25 -19.38
C MET A 87 -17.64 0.42 -20.64
N ASN A 88 -18.78 0.60 -21.32
CA ASN A 88 -19.13 -0.14 -22.53
C ASN A 88 -18.94 0.74 -23.75
N GLN A 89 -17.96 0.41 -24.60
CA GLN A 89 -17.66 1.14 -25.83
C GLN A 89 -18.76 0.95 -26.88
N THR A 90 -19.12 2.05 -27.53
CA THR A 90 -20.03 2.06 -28.67
C THR A 90 -19.28 1.57 -29.91
N LYS A 91 -19.82 0.52 -30.56
CA LYS A 91 -19.21 -0.05 -31.78
C LYS A 91 -18.99 1.01 -32.86
N GLY A 92 -17.85 0.94 -33.54
CA GLY A 92 -17.53 1.77 -34.71
C GLY A 92 -17.12 3.21 -34.40
N LYS A 93 -16.99 3.61 -33.13
CA LYS A 93 -16.49 4.95 -32.77
C LYS A 93 -14.96 5.01 -32.88
N LYS A 94 -14.48 6.08 -33.53
CA LYS A 94 -13.05 6.39 -33.62
C LYS A 94 -12.63 7.34 -32.51
N MET A 95 -11.35 7.28 -32.16
CA MET A 95 -10.71 8.21 -31.25
C MET A 95 -10.99 9.65 -31.68
N LYS A 96 -11.27 10.53 -30.71
CA LYS A 96 -11.37 11.97 -30.92
C LYS A 96 -10.31 12.65 -30.07
N TYR A 97 -9.44 13.45 -30.67
CA TYR A 97 -8.45 14.20 -29.91
C TYR A 97 -9.13 15.30 -29.07
N ILE A 98 -8.61 15.53 -27.86
CA ILE A 98 -9.09 16.58 -26.96
C ILE A 98 -7.94 17.46 -26.48
N LYS A 99 -8.25 18.71 -26.17
CA LYS A 99 -7.43 19.59 -25.35
C LYS A 99 -7.93 19.52 -23.91
N VAL A 100 -6.99 19.56 -22.98
CA VAL A 100 -7.28 19.70 -21.55
C VAL A 100 -6.55 20.93 -21.05
N SER A 101 -7.29 21.86 -20.46
CA SER A 101 -6.72 23.01 -19.75
C SER A 101 -7.29 23.08 -18.35
N ALA A 102 -6.45 23.52 -17.41
CA ALA A 102 -6.88 23.73 -16.04
C ALA A 102 -6.01 24.82 -15.41
N ASP A 103 -6.66 25.77 -14.76
CA ASP A 103 -6.01 26.75 -13.90
C ASP A 103 -6.48 26.52 -12.47
N PHE A 104 -5.61 25.95 -11.64
CA PHE A 104 -5.92 25.67 -10.23
C PHE A 104 -5.68 26.87 -9.31
N GLY A 105 -5.30 28.01 -9.87
CA GLY A 105 -4.99 29.24 -9.15
C GLY A 105 -3.62 29.22 -8.47
N GLU A 106 -3.24 30.36 -7.91
CA GLU A 106 -1.92 30.59 -7.33
C GLU A 106 -1.63 29.71 -6.11
N SER A 107 -2.65 29.18 -5.43
CA SER A 107 -2.48 28.32 -4.25
C SER A 107 -1.76 27.00 -4.55
N TYR A 108 -1.67 26.61 -5.83
CA TYR A 108 -1.01 25.39 -6.26
C TYR A 108 0.13 25.68 -7.22
N HIS A 109 1.11 24.78 -7.24
CA HIS A 109 2.10 24.74 -8.29
C HIS A 109 2.25 23.31 -8.80
N LYS A 110 2.47 23.20 -10.11
CA LYS A 110 2.68 21.93 -10.78
C LYS A 110 4.09 21.42 -10.49
N THR A 111 4.22 20.12 -10.27
CA THR A 111 5.53 19.45 -10.10
C THR A 111 5.76 18.43 -11.22
N GLU A 112 6.99 18.37 -11.73
CA GLU A 112 7.39 17.43 -12.78
C GLU A 112 7.91 16.11 -12.18
N ARG A 113 7.10 15.46 -11.34
CA ARG A 113 7.51 14.22 -10.67
C ARG A 113 7.25 12.95 -11.48
N ASN A 114 6.24 12.99 -12.36
CA ASN A 114 5.84 11.83 -13.14
C ASN A 114 5.28 12.31 -14.48
N LYS A 115 5.55 11.56 -15.56
CA LYS A 115 5.02 11.85 -16.89
C LYS A 115 3.57 11.36 -17.07
N GLU A 116 3.13 10.39 -16.26
CA GLU A 116 1.76 9.82 -16.28
C GLU A 116 0.76 10.68 -15.49
N PHE A 117 1.23 11.41 -14.47
CA PHE A 117 0.40 12.20 -13.57
C PHE A 117 0.76 13.68 -13.61
N GLN A 118 -0.25 14.52 -13.65
CA GLN A 118 -0.12 15.96 -13.44
C GLN A 118 -0.24 16.22 -11.93
N CYS A 119 0.90 16.38 -11.25
CA CYS A 119 0.98 16.53 -9.78
C CYS A 119 0.98 17.99 -9.35
N TYR A 120 0.18 18.33 -8.33
CA TYR A 120 0.04 19.69 -7.82
C TYR A 120 0.24 19.72 -6.30
N GLU A 121 1.17 20.56 -5.86
CA GLU A 121 1.47 20.77 -4.45
C GLU A 121 0.92 22.12 -3.96
N ASN A 122 0.33 22.09 -2.78
CA ASN A 122 -0.21 23.29 -2.15
C ASN A 122 0.93 24.16 -1.61
N ARG A 123 0.90 25.47 -1.90
CA ARG A 123 1.95 26.41 -1.49
C ARG A 123 2.03 26.64 0.02
N GLU A 124 0.98 26.33 0.78
CA GLU A 124 1.01 26.36 2.25
C GLU A 124 1.83 25.21 2.86
N GLY A 125 2.36 24.32 2.02
CA GLY A 125 3.24 23.20 2.38
C GLY A 125 2.51 21.86 2.49
N GLY A 126 3.16 20.78 2.04
CA GLY A 126 2.56 19.44 1.95
C GLY A 126 2.02 18.88 3.28
N GLN A 127 2.51 19.36 4.43
CA GLN A 127 1.98 19.00 5.76
C GLN A 127 0.50 19.40 5.96
N ARG A 128 -0.01 20.35 5.16
CA ARG A 128 -1.43 20.71 5.15
C ARG A 128 -2.31 19.62 4.57
N GLY A 129 -1.75 18.71 3.77
CA GLY A 129 -2.47 17.58 3.23
C GLY A 129 -3.44 17.95 2.11
N LYS A 130 -3.08 18.95 1.31
CA LYS A 130 -3.94 19.50 0.26
C LYS A 130 -3.44 19.16 -1.15
N ASP A 131 -2.37 18.38 -1.28
CA ASP A 131 -1.80 18.02 -2.57
C ASP A 131 -2.73 17.05 -3.30
N PHE A 132 -2.69 17.10 -4.62
CA PHE A 132 -3.48 16.24 -5.48
C PHE A 132 -2.77 15.97 -6.81
N TRP A 133 -3.27 15.01 -7.56
CA TRP A 133 -2.86 14.80 -8.94
C TRP A 133 -4.05 14.42 -9.80
N TYR A 134 -3.90 14.58 -11.12
CA TYR A 134 -4.80 13.98 -12.09
C TYR A 134 -4.07 13.32 -13.26
N SER A 135 -4.71 12.35 -13.90
CA SER A 135 -4.27 11.73 -15.14
C SER A 135 -5.39 11.70 -16.17
N LEU A 136 -5.03 11.84 -17.44
CA LEU A 136 -5.93 11.65 -18.56
C LEU A 136 -5.67 10.28 -19.19
N GLN A 137 -6.71 9.45 -19.24
CA GLN A 137 -6.63 8.07 -19.71
C GLN A 137 -7.56 7.89 -20.91
N TYR A 138 -7.07 7.30 -21.99
CA TYR A 138 -7.87 6.97 -23.16
C TYR A 138 -8.33 5.52 -23.10
N LEU A 139 -9.58 5.23 -23.42
CA LEU A 139 -10.16 3.89 -23.38
C LEU A 139 -10.01 3.18 -24.73
N GLU A 140 -9.01 2.32 -24.90
CA GLU A 140 -8.75 1.58 -26.14
C GLU A 140 -9.19 0.10 -26.11
N GLY A 141 -9.43 -0.46 -27.31
CA GLY A 141 -9.24 -1.89 -27.60
C GLY A 141 -10.37 -2.86 -27.24
N LYS A 142 -11.13 -2.66 -26.15
CA LYS A 142 -12.21 -3.60 -25.75
C LYS A 142 -13.59 -2.97 -25.71
N GLN A 143 -14.60 -3.76 -26.08
CA GLN A 143 -16.01 -3.32 -25.97
C GLN A 143 -16.45 -3.07 -24.53
N LYS A 144 -15.79 -3.69 -23.54
CA LYS A 144 -16.11 -3.55 -22.13
C LYS A 144 -14.82 -3.45 -21.33
N GLU A 145 -14.77 -2.43 -20.48
CA GLU A 145 -13.71 -2.20 -19.50
C GLU A 145 -14.31 -2.01 -18.11
N ILE A 146 -13.60 -2.47 -17.09
CA ILE A 146 -14.07 -2.41 -15.69
C ILE A 146 -13.01 -1.67 -14.87
N LEU A 147 -13.42 -0.54 -14.31
CA LEU A 147 -12.67 0.15 -13.28
C LEU A 147 -13.19 -0.30 -11.92
N SER A 148 -12.32 -0.91 -11.12
CA SER A 148 -12.66 -1.27 -9.73
C SER A 148 -11.92 -0.36 -8.76
N THR A 149 -12.61 0.06 -7.72
CA THR A 149 -12.07 0.83 -6.61
C THR A 149 -12.43 0.13 -5.31
N TYR A 150 -11.41 -0.30 -4.57
CA TYR A 150 -11.53 -1.11 -3.36
C TYR A 150 -11.50 -0.26 -2.08
N ASP A 151 -11.94 -0.87 -0.98
CA ASP A 151 -11.95 -0.29 0.37
C ASP A 151 -12.66 1.06 0.50
N VAL A 152 -13.74 1.23 -0.26
CA VAL A 152 -14.51 2.46 -0.31
C VAL A 152 -15.45 2.56 0.89
N LYS A 153 -15.19 3.55 1.75
CA LYS A 153 -16.07 3.93 2.87
C LYS A 153 -17.34 4.62 2.36
N GLU A 154 -17.15 5.64 1.54
CA GLU A 154 -18.21 6.50 1.03
C GLU A 154 -17.98 6.75 -0.45
N ASN A 155 -19.06 6.85 -1.22
CA ASN A 155 -19.00 7.28 -2.61
C ASN A 155 -20.20 8.14 -2.96
N GLU A 156 -20.05 8.94 -4.00
CA GLU A 156 -21.13 9.72 -4.58
C GLU A 156 -20.98 9.80 -6.09
N THR A 157 -22.07 9.57 -6.81
CA THR A 157 -22.15 9.87 -8.25
C THR A 157 -22.69 11.27 -8.43
N MET A 158 -22.03 12.08 -9.25
CA MET A 158 -22.34 13.50 -9.43
C MET A 158 -22.06 13.98 -10.86
N LYS A 159 -22.26 15.29 -11.09
CA LYS A 159 -21.93 15.97 -12.34
C LYS A 159 -20.82 16.97 -12.12
N ILE A 160 -19.79 16.89 -12.95
CA ILE A 160 -18.71 17.88 -13.01
C ILE A 160 -18.62 18.36 -14.45
N ASN A 161 -18.85 19.66 -14.66
CA ASN A 161 -18.91 20.26 -16.00
C ASN A 161 -19.84 19.47 -16.95
N GLY A 162 -21.02 19.07 -16.45
CA GLY A 162 -22.03 18.28 -17.17
C GLY A 162 -21.71 16.78 -17.37
N ARG A 163 -20.50 16.33 -17.02
CA ARG A 163 -20.03 14.95 -17.21
C ARG A 163 -20.34 14.08 -16.00
N CYS A 164 -20.58 12.79 -16.22
CA CYS A 164 -20.73 11.83 -15.13
C CYS A 164 -19.41 11.76 -14.35
N ALA A 165 -19.48 11.81 -13.02
CA ALA A 165 -18.32 11.63 -12.16
C ALA A 165 -18.67 10.78 -10.94
N VAL A 166 -17.68 10.06 -10.42
CA VAL A 166 -17.80 9.25 -9.20
C VAL A 166 -16.69 9.64 -8.24
N TYR A 167 -17.09 10.17 -7.09
CA TYR A 167 -16.24 10.42 -5.94
C TYR A 167 -16.18 9.18 -5.06
N CYS A 168 -14.97 8.80 -4.61
CA CYS A 168 -14.75 7.72 -3.64
C CYS A 168 -13.88 8.23 -2.49
N ARG A 169 -14.27 7.90 -1.25
CA ARG A 169 -13.50 8.09 -0.03
C ARG A 169 -13.17 6.72 0.55
N TYR A 170 -11.89 6.50 0.86
CA TYR A 170 -11.42 5.21 1.37
C TYR A 170 -11.62 5.07 2.88
N ASN A 171 -11.74 3.83 3.34
CA ASN A 171 -11.69 3.55 4.76
C ASN A 171 -10.29 3.94 5.28
N PRO A 172 -10.21 4.62 6.44
CA PRO A 172 -9.01 4.49 7.25
C PRO A 172 -9.03 3.09 7.90
N ILE A 173 -8.13 2.83 8.84
CA ILE A 173 -8.23 1.61 9.65
C ILE A 173 -9.53 1.66 10.47
N VAL A 174 -10.48 0.80 10.11
CA VAL A 174 -11.81 0.80 10.71
C VAL A 174 -11.72 0.43 12.19
N GLY A 175 -12.32 1.24 13.05
CA GLY A 175 -12.33 1.02 14.51
C GLY A 175 -11.07 1.50 15.24
N SER A 176 -10.07 2.03 14.53
CA SER A 176 -8.88 2.58 15.16
C SER A 176 -9.18 3.87 15.91
N LYS A 177 -8.54 4.08 17.07
CA LYS A 177 -8.40 5.37 17.76
C LYS A 177 -7.13 6.09 17.35
N TYR A 178 -6.17 5.37 16.77
CA TYR A 178 -4.94 5.92 16.20
C TYR A 178 -5.12 6.35 14.75
N LEU A 179 -6.31 6.86 14.43
CA LEU A 179 -6.64 7.49 13.16
C LEU A 179 -5.80 8.75 12.99
N LYS A 180 -4.57 8.55 12.55
CA LYS A 180 -3.93 9.54 11.71
C LYS A 180 -4.66 9.40 10.37
N SER A 181 -5.74 10.14 10.16
CA SER A 181 -5.84 10.73 8.82
C SER A 181 -4.64 11.68 8.78
N LYS A 182 -3.44 11.18 8.40
CA LYS A 182 -2.39 12.14 8.11
C LYS A 182 -3.02 12.92 6.98
N LYS A 183 -3.19 14.22 7.19
CA LYS A 183 -3.81 15.08 6.18
C LYS A 183 -3.15 14.81 4.81
N THR A 184 -1.88 14.42 4.82
CA THR A 184 -1.01 14.05 3.70
C THR A 184 -1.26 12.70 3.04
N ASP A 185 -2.06 11.80 3.62
CA ASP A 185 -2.37 10.51 2.99
C ASP A 185 -3.38 10.72 1.86
N TYR A 186 -3.20 10.04 0.74
CA TYR A 186 -4.18 10.04 -0.35
C TYR A 186 -5.35 9.13 -0.01
N GLY A 187 -6.45 9.72 0.47
CA GLY A 187 -7.61 8.99 0.98
C GLY A 187 -8.89 9.17 0.17
N GLN A 188 -8.81 9.81 -1.00
CA GLN A 188 -9.97 10.03 -1.86
C GLN A 188 -9.58 10.08 -3.34
N THR A 189 -10.50 9.64 -4.19
CA THR A 189 -10.40 9.72 -5.65
C THR A 189 -11.68 10.25 -6.27
N LEU A 190 -11.53 10.75 -7.48
CA LEU A 190 -12.61 11.23 -8.31
C LEU A 190 -12.37 10.78 -9.75
N TYR A 191 -13.35 10.09 -10.32
CA TYR A 191 -13.34 9.62 -11.69
C TYR A 191 -14.32 10.45 -12.51
N ILE A 192 -13.86 11.12 -13.57
CA ILE A 192 -14.71 11.92 -14.47
C ILE A 192 -14.74 11.25 -15.83
N PHE A 193 -15.91 10.80 -16.25
CA PHE A 193 -16.10 10.05 -17.49
C PHE A 193 -16.35 11.01 -18.65
N VAL A 194 -15.41 11.06 -19.59
CA VAL A 194 -15.45 11.89 -20.80
C VAL A 194 -16.00 11.03 -21.95
N GLU A 195 -17.23 10.57 -21.75
CA GLU A 195 -17.92 9.56 -22.56
C GLU A 195 -17.97 9.91 -24.05
N ASP A 196 -18.10 11.19 -24.41
CA ASP A 196 -18.21 11.64 -25.80
C ASP A 196 -16.92 11.50 -26.61
N TYR A 197 -15.77 11.43 -25.93
CA TYR A 197 -14.44 11.44 -26.53
C TYR A 197 -13.64 10.16 -26.28
N GLY A 198 -14.08 9.31 -25.35
CA GLY A 198 -13.41 8.05 -25.05
C GLY A 198 -12.34 8.15 -23.96
N TYR A 199 -12.44 9.14 -23.07
CA TYR A 199 -11.46 9.35 -22.01
C TYR A 199 -12.05 9.22 -20.60
N LEU A 200 -11.16 8.96 -19.65
CA LEU A 200 -11.37 9.01 -18.21
C LEU A 200 -10.36 10.00 -17.62
N ILE A 201 -10.81 10.91 -16.76
CA ILE A 201 -9.93 11.66 -15.88
C ILE A 201 -9.99 11.01 -14.51
N GLU A 202 -8.85 10.55 -14.02
CA GLU A 202 -8.69 10.07 -12.65
C GLU A 202 -7.94 11.13 -11.85
N MET A 203 -8.55 11.58 -10.76
CA MET A 203 -7.94 12.47 -9.79
C MET A 203 -7.81 11.74 -8.45
N ALA A 204 -6.71 11.97 -7.74
CA ALA A 204 -6.58 11.57 -6.35
C ALA A 204 -6.08 12.74 -5.51
N ALA A 205 -6.55 12.82 -4.27
CA ALA A 205 -6.16 13.90 -3.36
C ALA A 205 -5.87 13.41 -1.95
N GLN A 206 -5.05 14.18 -1.28
CA GLN A 206 -4.75 14.02 0.13
C GLN A 206 -5.99 14.28 1.01
N THR A 207 -6.04 13.68 2.20
CA THR A 207 -7.22 13.73 3.08
C THR A 207 -7.48 15.08 3.71
N GLY A 208 -6.48 15.96 3.78
CA GLY A 208 -6.63 17.33 4.28
C GLY A 208 -7.40 18.25 3.33
N LEU A 209 -7.51 17.88 2.05
CA LEU A 209 -8.39 18.54 1.09
C LEU A 209 -9.84 18.10 1.34
N SER A 210 -10.74 19.05 1.56
CA SER A 210 -12.15 18.72 1.73
C SER A 210 -12.74 18.19 0.42
N LYS A 211 -13.79 17.36 0.50
CA LYS A 211 -14.52 16.89 -0.69
C LYS A 211 -15.00 18.06 -1.55
N LYS A 212 -15.54 19.11 -0.93
CA LYS A 212 -16.04 20.30 -1.61
C LYS A 212 -14.93 20.97 -2.42
N ASP A 213 -13.77 21.19 -1.80
CA ASP A 213 -12.63 21.82 -2.48
C ASP A 213 -12.07 20.92 -3.58
N PHE A 214 -12.04 19.60 -3.34
CA PHE A 214 -11.57 18.64 -4.34
C PHE A 214 -12.47 18.59 -5.58
N VAL A 215 -13.78 18.57 -5.39
CA VAL A 215 -14.76 18.70 -6.50
C VAL A 215 -14.60 20.05 -7.19
N HIS A 216 -14.41 21.14 -6.45
CA HIS A 216 -14.20 22.46 -7.04
C HIS A 216 -12.93 22.53 -7.90
N LEU A 217 -11.84 21.85 -7.50
CA LEU A 217 -10.65 21.73 -8.35
C LEU A 217 -10.96 20.96 -9.65
N ALA A 218 -11.74 19.89 -9.57
CA ALA A 218 -12.15 19.14 -10.74
C ALA A 218 -13.01 19.96 -11.73
N GLU A 219 -13.86 20.86 -11.23
CA GLU A 219 -14.65 21.81 -12.05
C GLU A 219 -13.76 22.77 -12.85
N LYS A 220 -12.52 23.02 -12.41
CA LYS A 220 -11.57 23.87 -13.14
C LYS A 220 -10.96 23.18 -14.36
N ILE A 221 -11.14 21.87 -14.53
CA ILE A 221 -10.65 21.13 -15.69
C ILE A 221 -11.62 21.33 -16.86
N GLN A 222 -11.13 21.99 -17.90
CA GLN A 222 -11.84 22.24 -19.15
C GLN A 222 -11.39 21.26 -20.23
N ILE A 223 -12.36 20.71 -20.96
CA ILE A 223 -12.13 19.76 -22.06
C ILE A 223 -12.80 20.28 -23.31
N THR A 224 -12.00 20.49 -24.35
CA THR A 224 -12.47 20.88 -25.68
C THR A 224 -11.99 19.90 -26.73
N LYS A 225 -12.67 19.86 -27.88
CA LYS A 225 -12.21 19.07 -29.03
C LYS A 225 -10.89 19.66 -29.55
N ALA A 226 -9.94 18.80 -29.89
CA ALA A 226 -8.75 19.20 -30.65
C ALA A 226 -8.99 18.93 -32.15
N GLU A 227 -8.51 19.83 -33.01
CA GLU A 227 -8.63 19.66 -34.47
C GLU A 227 -7.53 18.76 -35.03
N SER A 228 -6.44 18.55 -34.30
CA SER A 228 -5.31 17.72 -34.71
C SER A 228 -4.68 16.97 -33.54
N LYS A 229 -3.87 15.95 -33.86
CA LYS A 229 -3.06 15.23 -32.86
C LYS A 229 -2.00 16.14 -32.23
N ALA A 230 -1.42 17.07 -32.99
CA ALA A 230 -0.39 17.99 -32.51
C ALA A 230 -0.90 18.93 -31.41
N GLU A 231 -2.20 19.22 -31.43
CA GLU A 231 -2.89 20.04 -30.45
C GLU A 231 -3.50 19.25 -29.29
N ALA A 232 -3.42 17.92 -29.32
CA ALA A 232 -4.07 17.07 -28.34
C ALA A 232 -3.31 17.11 -27.00
N ALA A 233 -4.06 16.99 -25.90
CA ALA A 233 -3.48 16.72 -24.60
C ALA A 233 -2.79 15.35 -24.59
N ASP A 234 -1.68 15.26 -23.85
CA ASP A 234 -1.05 13.98 -23.55
C ASP A 234 -1.98 13.10 -22.71
N TYR A 235 -1.99 11.81 -23.03
CA TYR A 235 -2.80 10.81 -22.33
C TYR A 235 -2.04 9.49 -22.22
N ILE A 236 -2.46 8.67 -21.26
CA ILE A 236 -2.05 7.27 -21.17
C ILE A 236 -3.15 6.37 -21.72
N LEU A 237 -2.74 5.24 -22.30
CA LEU A 237 -3.67 4.19 -22.71
C LEU A 237 -4.21 3.48 -21.46
N TYR A 238 -5.52 3.22 -21.40
CA TYR A 238 -6.16 2.63 -20.23
C TYR A 238 -5.62 1.22 -19.93
N SER A 239 -5.30 0.42 -20.95
CA SER A 239 -4.65 -0.88 -20.76
C SER A 239 -3.21 -0.80 -20.24
N LYS A 240 -2.56 0.35 -20.42
CA LYS A 240 -1.19 0.61 -19.94
C LYS A 240 -1.16 1.39 -18.64
N ARG A 241 -2.32 1.76 -18.09
CA ARG A 241 -2.37 2.51 -16.85
C ARG A 241 -1.73 1.69 -15.74
N SER A 242 -0.86 2.32 -14.97
CA SER A 242 -0.43 1.76 -13.70
C SER A 242 -1.68 1.71 -12.80
N GLY A 243 -1.98 0.53 -12.25
CA GLY A 243 -3.06 0.43 -11.26
C GLY A 243 -2.68 1.28 -10.04
N GLY A 244 -3.51 2.26 -9.69
CA GLY A 244 -3.35 3.00 -8.42
C GLY A 244 -3.53 2.07 -7.23
N ALA A 245 -3.02 2.46 -6.06
CA ALA A 245 -3.10 1.65 -4.83
C ALA A 245 -4.54 1.21 -4.47
N TRP A 246 -5.54 1.99 -4.90
CA TRP A 246 -6.98 1.76 -4.71
C TRP A 246 -7.67 0.99 -5.83
N ASN A 247 -7.00 0.79 -6.98
CA ASN A 247 -7.50 -0.05 -8.08
C ASN A 247 -6.93 -1.46 -8.05
N VAL A 248 -6.03 -1.73 -7.10
CA VAL A 248 -5.43 -3.03 -6.89
C VAL A 248 -6.12 -3.66 -5.69
N GLN A 249 -6.70 -4.84 -5.89
CA GLN A 249 -7.19 -5.61 -4.76
C GLN A 249 -5.98 -6.05 -3.93
N GLN A 250 -5.90 -5.54 -2.71
CA GLN A 250 -4.85 -5.83 -1.77
C GLN A 250 -4.99 -7.27 -1.25
N ASN A 251 -4.01 -8.13 -1.54
CA ASN A 251 -3.89 -9.47 -0.95
C ASN A 251 -2.96 -9.41 0.26
N LEU A 252 -3.41 -8.79 1.35
CA LEU A 252 -2.59 -8.41 2.51
C LEU A 252 -2.18 -9.58 3.43
N THR A 253 -2.58 -10.81 3.14
CA THR A 253 -2.53 -11.91 4.11
C THR A 253 -1.57 -13.04 3.79
N ALA A 254 -0.62 -12.87 2.85
CA ALA A 254 0.46 -13.83 2.72
C ALA A 254 1.58 -13.45 3.69
N ASP A 255 1.56 -14.02 4.90
CA ASP A 255 2.74 -14.07 5.75
C ASP A 255 3.96 -14.47 4.88
N GLU A 256 4.98 -13.62 4.82
CA GLU A 256 6.17 -13.89 3.99
C GLU A 256 6.97 -15.01 4.66
N LYS A 257 6.95 -16.19 4.06
CA LYS A 257 7.69 -17.34 4.58
C LYS A 257 9.19 -17.10 4.42
N ILE A 258 9.91 -17.16 5.53
CA ILE A 258 11.37 -17.16 5.54
C ILE A 258 11.83 -18.60 5.27
N ASP A 259 12.75 -18.77 4.31
CA ASP A 259 13.40 -20.06 4.10
C ASP A 259 14.25 -20.40 5.34
N ALA A 260 13.98 -21.55 5.95
CA ALA A 260 14.63 -21.97 7.19
C ALA A 260 16.17 -22.08 7.04
N LYS A 261 16.68 -22.29 5.82
CA LYS A 261 18.14 -22.32 5.58
C LYS A 261 18.81 -20.96 5.82
N HIS A 262 18.04 -19.87 5.72
CA HIS A 262 18.48 -18.51 5.95
C HIS A 262 18.10 -18.00 7.35
N TYR A 263 17.65 -18.88 8.25
CA TYR A 263 17.25 -18.51 9.60
C TYR A 263 18.06 -19.31 10.61
N SER A 264 19.07 -18.66 11.21
CA SER A 264 19.93 -19.28 12.19
C SER A 264 19.41 -19.12 13.62
N THR A 265 19.38 -20.21 14.37
CA THR A 265 19.02 -20.24 15.80
C THR A 265 20.21 -20.50 16.72
N ASN A 266 21.38 -20.85 16.17
CA ASN A 266 22.56 -21.23 16.95
C ASN A 266 23.38 -20.03 17.45
N GLY A 267 22.94 -18.80 17.17
CA GLY A 267 23.60 -17.57 17.64
C GLY A 267 24.70 -17.07 16.72
N THR A 268 24.93 -17.77 15.61
CA THR A 268 25.88 -17.37 14.58
C THR A 268 25.24 -17.41 13.20
N ALA A 269 25.61 -16.48 12.32
CA ALA A 269 25.21 -16.50 10.92
C ALA A 269 26.34 -15.95 10.05
N GLN A 270 26.39 -16.38 8.79
CA GLN A 270 27.40 -15.92 7.85
C GLN A 270 26.73 -15.18 6.70
N VAL A 271 27.23 -13.98 6.41
CA VAL A 271 26.84 -13.21 5.23
C VAL A 271 28.10 -12.87 4.46
N LYS A 272 28.28 -13.49 3.29
CA LYS A 272 29.47 -13.31 2.44
C LYS A 272 30.76 -13.58 3.26
N ASN A 273 31.57 -12.55 3.47
CA ASN A 273 32.89 -12.60 4.13
C ASN A 273 32.84 -12.23 5.63
N ALA A 274 31.64 -12.04 6.19
CA ALA A 274 31.44 -11.69 7.59
C ALA A 274 30.68 -12.79 8.33
N VAL A 275 31.17 -13.09 9.54
CA VAL A 275 30.52 -13.98 10.50
C VAL A 275 29.99 -13.14 11.64
N TYR A 276 28.72 -13.31 11.93
CA TYR A 276 27.96 -12.60 12.94
C TYR A 276 27.74 -13.56 14.10
N GLU A 277 27.98 -13.10 15.32
CA GLU A 277 27.80 -13.88 16.53
C GLU A 277 27.14 -13.02 17.61
N VAL A 278 25.96 -13.43 18.04
CA VAL A 278 25.26 -12.80 19.17
C VAL A 278 25.95 -13.24 20.45
N LYS A 279 26.59 -12.29 21.13
CA LYS A 279 27.31 -12.52 22.38
C LYS A 279 26.39 -12.43 23.58
N ASP A 280 25.43 -11.52 23.54
CA ASP A 280 24.53 -11.24 24.65
C ASP A 280 23.26 -10.54 24.17
N VAL A 281 22.14 -10.85 24.82
CA VAL A 281 20.85 -10.18 24.62
C VAL A 281 20.26 -9.87 25.99
N LYS A 282 19.96 -8.59 26.24
CA LYS A 282 19.32 -8.15 27.48
C LYS A 282 18.00 -7.48 27.19
N VAL A 283 16.95 -7.92 27.89
CA VAL A 283 15.64 -7.28 27.86
C VAL A 283 15.55 -6.31 29.03
N LEU A 284 15.42 -5.02 28.74
CA LEU A 284 15.46 -3.95 29.72
C LEU A 284 14.10 -3.25 29.82
N ASP A 285 13.62 -3.02 31.05
CA ASP A 285 12.41 -2.24 31.34
C ASP A 285 12.67 -0.72 31.39
N SER A 286 13.94 -0.32 31.40
CA SER A 286 14.37 1.05 31.67
C SER A 286 15.47 1.51 30.75
N ALA A 287 15.40 2.78 30.33
CA ALA A 287 16.43 3.43 29.55
C ALA A 287 17.58 3.98 30.41
N ASN A 288 17.46 3.99 31.74
CA ASN A 288 18.45 4.64 32.63
C ASN A 288 19.81 3.93 32.65
N GLN A 289 19.83 2.64 32.30
CA GLN A 289 21.07 1.87 32.23
C GLN A 289 21.86 2.19 30.94
N LEU A 290 21.29 2.96 30.02
CA LEU A 290 21.86 3.26 28.71
C LEU A 290 22.40 4.69 28.63
N LYS A 291 23.48 4.87 27.86
CA LYS A 291 24.11 6.17 27.61
C LYS A 291 23.18 7.10 26.83
N LYS A 292 22.88 8.29 27.36
CA LYS A 292 21.89 9.21 26.75
C LYS A 292 22.27 9.70 25.35
N ASP A 293 23.56 9.86 25.07
CA ASP A 293 24.12 10.33 23.81
C ASP A 293 24.18 9.25 22.71
N ALA A 294 24.01 7.97 23.08
CA ALA A 294 23.95 6.85 22.15
C ALA A 294 22.53 6.59 21.59
N PHE A 295 21.50 7.32 22.03
CA PHE A 295 20.17 7.25 21.41
C PHE A 295 20.15 7.96 20.05
N ILE A 296 19.66 7.27 19.03
CA ILE A 296 19.56 7.82 17.68
C ILE A 296 18.44 8.85 17.64
N LYS A 297 18.81 10.14 17.53
CA LYS A 297 17.91 11.29 17.71
C LYS A 297 16.59 11.19 16.94
N LYS A 298 16.59 10.67 15.70
CA LYS A 298 15.38 10.51 14.89
C LYS A 298 14.44 9.40 15.37
N ARG A 299 14.96 8.41 16.11
CA ARG A 299 14.24 7.23 16.62
C ARG A 299 14.00 7.27 18.13
N ALA A 300 14.61 8.22 18.83
CA ALA A 300 14.47 8.46 20.25
C ALA A 300 13.16 9.19 20.64
N SER A 301 12.16 9.27 19.74
CA SER A 301 10.88 9.92 20.06
C SER A 301 10.13 9.25 21.21
N PHE A 302 10.33 7.94 21.40
CA PHE A 302 9.76 7.20 22.52
C PHE A 302 10.29 7.67 23.88
N LEU A 303 11.46 8.32 23.95
CA LEU A 303 12.01 8.83 25.22
C LEU A 303 11.07 9.85 25.89
N LYS A 304 10.19 10.49 25.13
CA LYS A 304 9.11 11.35 25.66
C LYS A 304 8.10 10.58 26.53
N HIS A 305 8.09 9.26 26.43
CA HIS A 305 7.23 8.34 27.18
C HIS A 305 8.02 7.43 28.12
N VAL A 306 9.19 7.90 28.54
CA VAL A 306 9.91 7.35 29.69
C VAL A 306 9.42 8.08 30.94
N ASN A 307 9.16 7.35 32.02
CA ASN A 307 8.82 7.91 33.33
C ASN A 307 10.02 8.64 33.93
N SER A 308 9.81 9.45 34.97
CA SER A 308 10.90 10.13 35.67
C SER A 308 11.91 9.16 36.31
N ASP A 309 11.47 7.95 36.63
CA ASP A 309 12.31 6.84 37.12
C ASP A 309 13.04 6.07 36.00
N GLY A 310 12.91 6.50 34.74
CA GLY A 310 13.54 5.89 33.58
C GLY A 310 12.83 4.69 32.99
N LYS A 311 11.71 4.22 33.57
CA LYS A 311 10.95 3.09 33.03
C LYS A 311 10.13 3.47 31.82
N LEU A 312 9.94 2.54 30.90
CA LEU A 312 9.13 2.74 29.70
C LEU A 312 7.64 2.73 30.08
N LYS A 313 6.86 3.73 29.63
CA LYS A 313 5.40 3.74 29.86
C LYS A 313 4.72 2.67 29.01
N MET A 314 3.75 1.99 29.61
CA MET A 314 2.78 1.17 28.87
C MET A 314 2.00 2.03 27.88
N TYR A 315 1.50 1.40 26.82
CA TYR A 315 0.60 2.04 25.88
C TYR A 315 -0.42 1.02 25.34
N GLU A 316 -1.51 1.52 24.77
CA GLU A 316 -2.51 0.67 24.15
C GLU A 316 -2.12 0.36 22.71
N ARG A 317 -2.06 -0.91 22.32
CA ARG A 317 -1.82 -1.37 20.96
C ARG A 317 -3.08 -2.00 20.39
N GLU A 318 -3.48 -1.58 19.20
CA GLU A 318 -4.57 -2.17 18.45
C GLU A 318 -4.04 -3.30 17.58
N GLN A 319 -4.66 -4.47 17.67
CA GLN A 319 -4.42 -5.56 16.74
C GLN A 319 -5.27 -5.36 15.49
N ILE A 320 -4.65 -5.47 14.31
CA ILE A 320 -5.28 -5.22 13.02
C ILE A 320 -5.56 -6.54 12.31
N ARG A 321 -6.79 -6.72 11.84
CA ARG A 321 -7.18 -7.76 10.90
C ARG A 321 -7.28 -7.17 9.50
N TYR A 322 -6.73 -7.91 8.54
CA TYR A 322 -6.77 -7.57 7.13
C TYR A 322 -7.97 -8.22 6.44
N GLY A 323 -8.70 -7.42 5.68
CA GLY A 323 -9.75 -7.86 4.77
C GLY A 323 -9.34 -7.68 3.31
N ASN A 324 -10.27 -7.99 2.41
CA ASN A 324 -10.05 -7.96 0.96
C ASN A 324 -10.49 -6.65 0.28
N GLY A 325 -10.97 -5.66 1.05
CA GLY A 325 -11.47 -4.39 0.52
C GLY A 325 -12.77 -4.49 -0.28
N ILE A 326 -13.46 -5.65 -0.26
CA ILE A 326 -14.73 -5.89 -0.97
C ILE A 326 -15.83 -6.23 0.04
N THR A 327 -15.68 -7.37 0.73
CA THR A 327 -16.68 -7.89 1.68
C THR A 327 -16.42 -7.45 3.11
N ALA A 328 -15.20 -7.01 3.39
CA ALA A 328 -14.73 -6.44 4.65
C ALA A 328 -13.74 -5.29 4.35
N PRO A 329 -13.57 -4.31 5.25
CA PRO A 329 -12.54 -3.28 5.10
C PRO A 329 -11.16 -3.90 4.94
N GLU A 330 -10.25 -3.25 4.21
CA GLU A 330 -8.88 -3.75 4.09
C GLU A 330 -8.20 -3.88 5.44
N ARG A 331 -8.50 -2.98 6.38
CA ARG A 331 -7.93 -2.98 7.74
C ARG A 331 -9.00 -2.64 8.76
N SER A 332 -9.08 -3.47 9.81
CA SER A 332 -9.99 -3.25 10.94
C SER A 332 -9.32 -3.62 12.25
N VAL A 333 -9.58 -2.83 13.30
CA VAL A 333 -9.18 -3.20 14.67
C VAL A 333 -10.04 -4.37 15.13
N ILE A 334 -9.39 -5.41 15.64
CA ILE A 334 -10.06 -6.55 16.28
C ILE A 334 -10.10 -6.42 17.80
N GLU A 335 -9.03 -5.92 18.39
CA GLU A 335 -8.91 -5.72 19.83
C GLU A 335 -7.86 -4.65 20.14
N THR A 336 -7.94 -4.10 21.34
CA THR A 336 -6.94 -3.20 21.90
C THR A 336 -6.39 -3.82 23.17
N LYS A 337 -5.07 -3.89 23.28
CA LYS A 337 -4.36 -4.45 24.44
C LYS A 337 -3.42 -3.40 25.02
N THR A 338 -3.32 -3.35 26.35
CA THR A 338 -2.23 -2.64 27.00
C THR A 338 -0.96 -3.49 26.89
N VAL A 339 0.12 -2.90 26.37
CA VAL A 339 1.42 -3.57 26.21
C VAL A 339 2.51 -2.77 26.89
N HIS A 340 3.47 -3.49 27.46
CA HIS A 340 4.70 -2.93 28.00
C HIS A 340 5.82 -3.02 26.95
N PRO A 341 6.29 -1.90 26.40
CA PRO A 341 7.48 -1.93 25.55
C PRO A 341 8.73 -2.24 26.38
N LYS A 342 9.69 -2.93 25.77
CA LYS A 342 11.01 -3.28 26.29
C LYS A 342 12.10 -2.71 25.39
N LEU A 343 13.27 -2.47 25.97
CA LEU A 343 14.50 -2.23 25.22
C LEU A 343 15.29 -3.53 25.13
N VAL A 344 15.41 -4.08 23.92
CA VAL A 344 16.18 -5.30 23.65
C VAL A 344 17.57 -4.88 23.22
N TYR A 345 18.50 -4.91 24.17
CA TYR A 345 19.91 -4.58 23.99
C TYR A 345 20.65 -5.82 23.49
N VAL A 346 21.40 -5.68 22.40
CA VAL A 346 22.12 -6.76 21.75
C VAL A 346 23.59 -6.40 21.68
N THR A 347 24.43 -7.35 22.10
CA THR A 347 25.87 -7.33 21.86
C THR A 347 26.19 -8.29 20.73
N LEU A 348 26.67 -7.76 19.62
CA LEU A 348 26.95 -8.52 18.40
C LEU A 348 28.43 -8.43 18.05
N ALA A 349 29.11 -9.56 17.97
CA ALA A 349 30.45 -9.64 17.40
C ALA A 349 30.34 -9.91 15.89
N VAL A 350 31.09 -9.14 15.10
CA VAL A 350 31.16 -9.32 13.65
C VAL A 350 32.62 -9.53 13.30
N LYS A 351 32.97 -10.78 12.94
CA LYS A 351 34.29 -11.13 12.44
C LYS A 351 34.29 -10.95 10.93
N ASN A 352 35.14 -10.07 10.44
CA ASN A 352 35.22 -9.73 9.03
C ASN A 352 36.64 -9.90 8.48
N SER A 353 36.78 -10.66 7.40
CA SER A 353 38.07 -10.95 6.77
C SER A 353 38.54 -9.88 5.77
N ALA A 354 37.63 -9.03 5.25
CA ALA A 354 37.89 -7.86 4.39
C ALA A 354 36.69 -6.89 4.44
N SER A 355 36.87 -5.56 4.40
CA SER A 355 35.78 -4.57 4.54
C SER A 355 34.49 -5.01 3.81
N VAL A 356 33.42 -5.34 4.56
CA VAL A 356 32.19 -5.99 4.03
C VAL A 356 31.55 -5.18 2.91
N LEU A 357 31.83 -3.88 2.87
CA LEU A 357 31.39 -2.95 1.83
C LEU A 357 32.60 -2.32 1.14
N LYS A 358 32.46 -2.02 -0.17
CA LYS A 358 33.42 -1.23 -0.97
C LYS A 358 33.79 0.12 -0.33
N SER A 359 33.04 0.58 0.68
CA SER A 359 33.19 1.85 1.38
C SER A 359 33.78 1.75 2.79
N GLY A 360 34.21 0.56 3.27
CA GLY A 360 34.75 0.43 4.64
C GLY A 360 33.72 0.60 5.75
N LYS A 361 32.44 0.39 5.45
CA LYS A 361 31.33 0.57 6.38
C LYS A 361 30.62 -0.75 6.65
N PHE A 362 29.95 -0.84 7.78
CA PHE A 362 29.15 -2.00 8.16
C PHE A 362 27.73 -1.56 8.53
N PRO A 363 26.69 -2.14 7.92
CA PRO A 363 25.31 -1.81 8.23
C PRO A 363 24.91 -2.48 9.55
N VAL A 364 24.28 -1.72 10.44
CA VAL A 364 23.72 -2.29 11.67
C VAL A 364 22.50 -3.14 11.30
N PRO A 365 22.38 -4.39 11.79
CA PRO A 365 21.24 -5.25 11.45
C PRO A 365 19.89 -4.63 11.78
N SER A 366 18.86 -4.98 11.03
CA SER A 366 17.49 -4.56 11.30
C SER A 366 16.72 -5.65 12.06
N LEU A 367 15.95 -5.27 13.08
CA LEU A 367 15.05 -6.18 13.76
C LEU A 367 13.88 -6.54 12.84
N GLN A 368 13.62 -7.84 12.76
CA GLN A 368 12.46 -8.41 12.11
C GLN A 368 11.70 -9.24 13.12
N LEU A 369 10.40 -8.99 13.21
CA LEU A 369 9.51 -9.82 14.01
C LEU A 369 9.02 -10.99 13.17
N VAL A 370 9.00 -12.18 13.76
CA VAL A 370 8.59 -13.42 13.11
C VAL A 370 7.53 -14.15 13.92
N THR A 371 6.74 -14.96 13.23
CA THR A 371 5.82 -15.94 13.82
C THR A 371 6.31 -17.33 13.45
N LYS A 372 6.42 -18.21 14.46
CA LYS A 372 6.80 -19.61 14.29
C LYS A 372 5.52 -20.45 14.22
N LYS A 373 5.29 -21.16 13.11
CA LYS A 373 4.16 -22.11 12.93
C LYS A 373 4.76 -23.49 12.68
N GLY A 374 4.95 -24.27 13.75
CA GLY A 374 5.76 -25.50 13.70
C GLY A 374 7.20 -25.19 13.30
N LYS A 375 7.72 -25.87 12.28
CA LYS A 375 9.09 -25.63 11.73
C LYS A 375 9.16 -24.45 10.75
N GLN A 376 8.03 -23.83 10.42
CA GLN A 376 7.97 -22.75 9.45
C GLN A 376 8.05 -21.40 10.15
N ILE A 377 8.78 -20.49 9.52
CA ILE A 377 9.03 -19.15 10.03
C ILE A 377 8.45 -18.16 9.06
N PHE A 378 7.68 -17.23 9.60
CA PHE A 378 6.94 -16.24 8.83
C PHE A 378 7.33 -14.87 9.33
N ARG A 379 7.80 -14.01 8.43
CA ARG A 379 8.03 -12.61 8.75
C ARG A 379 6.68 -11.95 9.02
N LYS A 380 6.58 -11.25 10.15
CA LYS A 380 5.47 -10.32 10.39
C LYS A 380 5.72 -9.07 9.56
N THR A 381 4.78 -8.71 8.71
CA THR A 381 4.79 -7.40 8.07
C THR A 381 4.59 -6.34 9.15
N TYR A 382 5.64 -5.56 9.42
CA TYR A 382 5.54 -4.49 10.39
C TYR A 382 4.69 -3.37 9.79
N GLU A 383 3.54 -3.10 10.38
CA GLU A 383 2.75 -1.92 10.07
C GLU A 383 2.94 -0.87 11.17
N ASP A 384 3.22 0.37 10.77
CA ASP A 384 3.30 1.57 11.63
C ASP A 384 1.95 1.91 12.33
N TYR A 385 0.97 1.01 12.23
CA TYR A 385 -0.41 1.21 12.60
C TYR A 385 -0.78 0.44 13.88
N GLY A 386 -1.87 0.86 14.52
CA GLY A 386 -2.32 0.32 15.80
C GLY A 386 -1.50 0.75 17.01
N ARG A 387 -0.60 1.74 16.86
CA ARG A 387 0.20 2.29 17.97
C ARG A 387 0.14 3.82 17.98
N PRO A 388 0.33 4.47 19.14
CA PRO A 388 0.52 5.91 19.19
C PRO A 388 1.69 6.37 18.32
N ASN A 389 1.57 7.56 17.71
CA ASN A 389 2.53 8.06 16.71
C ASN A 389 3.97 8.19 17.22
N TYR A 390 4.12 8.46 18.51
CA TYR A 390 5.41 8.61 19.17
C TYR A 390 6.12 7.27 19.40
N ILE A 391 5.35 6.18 19.53
CA ILE A 391 5.86 4.80 19.58
C ILE A 391 6.13 4.30 18.17
N SER A 392 5.16 4.43 17.25
CA SER A 392 5.24 3.81 15.92
C SER A 392 6.55 4.15 15.19
N LYS A 393 6.98 5.41 15.27
CA LYS A 393 8.23 5.89 14.66
C LYS A 393 9.50 5.22 15.17
N SER A 394 9.49 4.70 16.39
CA SER A 394 10.64 4.02 17.00
C SER A 394 10.78 2.58 16.51
N PHE A 395 9.75 2.03 15.86
CA PHE A 395 9.78 0.70 15.26
C PHE A 395 9.89 0.73 13.73
N THR A 396 9.63 1.88 13.09
CA THR A 396 9.64 2.04 11.63
C THR A 396 10.96 1.54 11.01
N ASP A 397 10.88 0.75 9.95
CA ASP A 397 12.01 0.12 9.23
C ASP A 397 12.89 -0.85 10.05
N GLY A 398 12.54 -1.18 11.30
CA GLY A 398 13.26 -2.17 12.11
C GLY A 398 14.68 -1.78 12.56
N MET A 399 15.17 -0.55 12.30
CA MET A 399 16.52 -0.14 12.76
C MET A 399 16.54 0.15 14.28
N PRO A 400 17.71 0.06 14.94
CA PRO A 400 17.81 0.30 16.37
C PRO A 400 17.46 1.74 16.74
N CYS A 401 17.01 1.91 17.98
CA CYS A 401 16.77 3.22 18.58
C CYS A 401 17.99 3.73 19.38
N TYR A 402 18.96 2.84 19.62
CA TYR A 402 20.15 3.05 20.43
C TYR A 402 21.35 2.35 19.78
N LEU A 403 22.52 3.00 19.76
CA LEU A 403 23.78 2.45 19.24
C LEU A 403 24.96 3.15 19.92
N GLU A 404 25.85 2.39 20.57
CA GLU A 404 27.03 2.97 21.22
C GLU A 404 28.12 3.37 20.23
N GLU A 405 28.23 2.64 19.13
CA GLU A 405 29.21 2.90 18.10
C GLU A 405 28.84 4.14 17.29
N LYS A 406 29.87 4.92 16.92
CA LYS A 406 29.68 6.15 16.18
C LYS A 406 29.20 5.86 14.76
N LEU A 407 28.02 6.38 14.44
CA LEU A 407 27.46 6.34 13.09
C LEU A 407 28.31 7.17 12.11
N THR A 408 28.42 6.69 10.86
CA THR A 408 29.27 7.34 9.85
C THR A 408 28.53 7.73 8.57
N GLY A 409 28.74 8.98 8.14
CA GLY A 409 28.10 9.57 6.95
C GLY A 409 26.72 10.15 7.22
N LYS A 410 26.00 10.52 6.15
CA LYS A 410 24.67 11.15 6.23
C LYS A 410 23.54 10.16 6.62
N SER A 411 23.81 8.87 6.56
CA SER A 411 22.87 7.77 6.85
C SER A 411 23.16 7.15 8.21
N GLU A 412 22.20 7.20 9.13
CA GLU A 412 22.30 6.77 10.54
C GLU A 412 22.33 5.23 10.74
N TRP A 413 22.81 4.46 9.76
CA TRP A 413 22.66 2.99 9.70
C TRP A 413 23.97 2.23 9.55
N PHE A 414 25.09 2.94 9.53
CA PHE A 414 26.39 2.36 9.27
C PHE A 414 27.40 2.75 10.34
N VAL A 415 28.15 1.76 10.79
CA VAL A 415 29.35 1.94 11.62
C VAL A 415 30.60 1.80 10.74
N GLU A 416 31.69 2.41 11.17
CA GLU A 416 32.99 2.20 10.54
C GLU A 416 33.42 0.73 10.69
N GLY A 417 33.79 0.10 9.58
CA GLY A 417 34.26 -1.28 9.56
C GLY A 417 35.78 -1.32 9.47
N SER A 418 36.42 -1.97 10.43
CA SER A 418 37.84 -2.36 10.33
C SER A 418 37.97 -3.82 9.92
N LYS A 419 39.16 -4.21 9.45
CA LYS A 419 39.51 -5.63 9.28
C LYS A 419 39.67 -6.25 10.67
N GLY A 420 39.12 -7.45 10.87
CA GLY A 420 39.15 -8.13 12.18
C GLY A 420 37.76 -8.28 12.79
N THR A 421 37.69 -8.33 14.11
CA THR A 421 36.44 -8.43 14.85
C THR A 421 36.02 -7.06 15.36
N ILE A 422 34.81 -6.64 15.01
CA ILE A 422 34.15 -5.49 15.62
C ILE A 422 33.07 -5.99 16.58
N GLN A 423 32.84 -5.25 17.66
CA GLN A 423 31.75 -5.51 18.60
C GLN A 423 30.79 -4.34 18.54
N LEU A 424 29.50 -4.64 18.41
CA LEU A 424 28.43 -3.67 18.26
C LEU A 424 27.45 -3.79 19.42
N HIS A 425 26.99 -2.65 19.91
CA HIS A 425 26.10 -2.53 21.04
C HIS A 425 24.91 -1.65 20.66
N PHE A 426 23.76 -2.27 20.42
CA PHE A 426 22.57 -1.57 19.95
C PHE A 426 21.32 -2.08 20.64
N ALA A 427 20.26 -1.27 20.64
CA ALA A 427 18.99 -1.70 21.20
C ALA A 427 17.79 -1.32 20.33
N TYR A 428 16.78 -2.20 20.34
CA TYR A 428 15.50 -2.00 19.69
C TYR A 428 14.40 -1.82 20.73
N LEU A 429 13.36 -1.06 20.37
CA LEU A 429 12.12 -1.05 21.11
C LEU A 429 11.27 -2.24 20.61
N VAL A 430 10.84 -3.10 21.53
CA VAL A 430 10.04 -4.30 21.21
C VAL A 430 8.91 -4.42 22.22
N ASP A 431 7.70 -4.79 21.79
CA ASP A 431 6.62 -5.06 22.73
C ASP A 431 6.86 -6.37 23.47
N GLU A 432 6.51 -6.44 24.75
CA GLU A 432 6.79 -7.62 25.60
C GLU A 432 6.23 -8.93 25.04
N ASP A 433 5.11 -8.90 24.32
CA ASP A 433 4.49 -10.07 23.73
C ASP A 433 5.01 -10.41 22.32
N GLU A 434 6.05 -9.72 21.87
CA GLU A 434 6.75 -9.97 20.61
C GLU A 434 8.21 -10.44 20.81
N LEU A 435 8.67 -10.58 22.06
CA LEU A 435 10.04 -11.00 22.41
C LEU A 435 10.40 -12.39 21.87
N ASP A 436 9.45 -13.33 21.84
CA ASP A 436 9.70 -14.71 21.35
C ASP A 436 9.89 -14.79 19.83
N GLY A 437 9.61 -13.69 19.13
CA GLY A 437 9.62 -13.60 17.67
C GLY A 437 10.71 -12.69 17.12
N MET A 438 11.82 -12.48 17.82
CA MET A 438 12.85 -11.54 17.40
C MET A 438 13.95 -12.17 16.54
N ALA A 439 14.23 -11.59 15.39
CA ALA A 439 15.38 -11.93 14.55
C ALA A 439 16.07 -10.69 13.99
N LEU A 440 17.39 -10.74 13.85
CA LEU A 440 18.17 -9.73 13.13
C LEU A 440 18.25 -10.10 11.65
N ASN A 441 17.81 -9.22 10.76
CA ASN A 441 18.13 -9.30 9.33
C ASN A 441 19.50 -8.65 9.11
N LEU A 442 20.43 -9.46 8.62
CA LEU A 442 21.84 -9.10 8.50
C LEU A 442 22.17 -8.45 7.15
N ASN A 443 21.26 -8.50 6.18
CA ASN A 443 21.44 -8.01 4.82
C ASN A 443 20.14 -7.65 4.11
N ASP A 444 19.36 -6.74 4.70
CA ASP A 444 18.07 -6.27 4.18
C ASP A 444 18.10 -5.60 2.80
N TRP A 445 19.30 -5.35 2.25
CA TRP A 445 19.52 -4.91 0.87
C TRP A 445 19.64 -6.08 -0.14
N SER A 446 19.55 -7.33 0.31
CA SER A 446 19.68 -8.55 -0.50
C SER A 446 18.34 -9.20 -0.79
N LYS A 447 18.23 -9.91 -1.92
CA LYS A 447 17.08 -10.80 -2.18
C LYS A 447 17.10 -12.04 -1.29
N ASP A 448 18.30 -12.55 -1.03
CA ASP A 448 18.53 -13.66 -0.10
C ASP A 448 18.92 -13.05 1.25
N CYS A 449 17.92 -12.70 2.05
CA CYS A 449 18.10 -12.17 3.40
C CYS A 449 18.50 -13.30 4.36
N GLU A 450 19.51 -13.06 5.18
CA GLU A 450 20.00 -13.93 6.25
C GLU A 450 19.53 -13.38 7.59
N TYR A 451 18.94 -14.27 8.40
CA TYR A 451 18.31 -13.94 9.67
C TYR A 451 19.00 -14.66 10.81
N LEU A 452 19.14 -13.97 11.93
CA LEU A 452 19.70 -14.50 13.16
C LEU A 452 18.70 -14.35 14.31
N ASP A 453 18.20 -15.46 14.84
CA ASP A 453 17.27 -15.50 15.97
C ASP A 453 17.95 -14.99 17.24
N ILE A 454 17.32 -14.01 17.89
CA ILE A 454 17.77 -13.41 19.16
C ILE A 454 16.73 -13.57 20.28
N SER A 455 15.67 -14.35 20.06
CA SER A 455 14.55 -14.52 21.00
C SER A 455 14.81 -15.47 22.17
N GLN A 456 15.81 -16.34 22.07
CA GLN A 456 16.09 -17.43 23.03
C GLN A 456 17.44 -17.25 23.74
N ARG A 457 17.93 -16.02 23.85
CA ARG A 457 19.32 -15.74 24.25
C ARG A 457 19.40 -14.77 25.40
#